data_AF-A0A2D4Q5A0-F1
#
_entry.id   AF-A0A2D4Q5A0-F1
#
_cell.length_a   1.000
_cell.length_b   1.000
_cell.length_c   1.000
_cell.angle_alpha   90.00
_cell.angle_beta   90.00
_cell.angle_gamma   90.00
#
_symmetry.space_group_name_H-M   'P 1'
#
loop_
_entity.id
_entity.type
_entity.pdbx_description
1 polymer ?
#
loop_
_entity_poly.entity_id
_entity_poly.type
_entity_poly.pdbx_seq_one_letter_code
_entity_poly.pdbx_strand_id
1 'polypeptide(L)'
;GGLLTNAPIQYSAGVRLPNLLIFLTTFNNVFEPHVAIRDAAKMSIPTVAVVDTNSNPSLITYPIPGNDDSPSAIHLYLSLFKTTILRAKEKRRHLEALFRLQKKSARPMGAPPMPSS
;
A
#
# COMPACT_ATOMS: atom_id res chain seq x y z
N GLY A 1 12.53 -5.72 16.90
CA GLY A 1 12.39 -4.81 15.75
C GLY A 1 13.24 -5.33 14.59
N GLY A 2 12.87 -5.06 13.34
CA GLY A 2 13.67 -5.51 12.18
C GLY A 2 12.91 -6.20 11.05
N LEU A 3 11.57 -6.28 11.10
CA LEU A 3 10.76 -6.90 10.03
C LEU A 3 10.96 -6.23 8.67
N LEU A 4 11.17 -4.91 8.65
CA LEU A 4 11.41 -4.17 7.41
C LEU A 4 12.90 -4.01 7.14
N THR A 5 13.71 -3.66 8.15
CA THR A 5 15.13 -3.32 7.96
C THR A 5 16.03 -4.55 7.75
N ASN A 6 15.67 -5.70 8.33
CA ASN A 6 16.42 -6.97 8.19
C ASN A 6 15.65 -8.02 7.38
N ALA A 7 14.73 -7.58 6.52
CA ALA A 7 13.87 -8.47 5.73
C ALA A 7 14.63 -9.56 4.94
N PRO A 8 15.82 -9.31 4.35
CA PRO A 8 16.56 -10.37 3.65
C PRO A 8 17.00 -11.53 4.55
N ILE A 9 17.26 -11.25 5.83
CA ILE A 9 17.68 -12.24 6.83
C ILE A 9 16.45 -12.95 7.42
N GLN A 10 15.36 -12.20 7.63
CA GLN A 10 14.16 -12.74 8.29
C GLN A 10 13.25 -13.55 7.37
N TYR A 11 13.21 -13.24 6.07
CA TYR A 11 12.33 -13.90 5.13
C TYR A 11 13.13 -14.70 4.09
N SER A 12 13.82 -14.00 3.19
CA SER A 12 14.74 -14.59 2.21
C SER A 12 15.41 -13.49 1.39
N ALA A 13 16.55 -13.81 0.78
CA ALA A 13 17.17 -12.95 -0.21
C ALA A 13 16.21 -12.72 -1.39
N GLY A 14 15.88 -11.45 -1.67
CA GLY A 14 14.97 -11.06 -2.76
C GLY A 14 13.50 -10.86 -2.37
N VAL A 15 13.16 -10.87 -1.07
CA VAL A 15 11.80 -10.54 -0.63
C VAL A 15 11.39 -9.12 -1.08
N ARG A 16 10.22 -9.00 -1.69
CA ARG A 16 9.66 -7.71 -2.09
C ARG A 16 8.95 -7.08 -0.90
N LEU A 17 9.48 -5.95 -0.43
CA LEU A 17 8.87 -5.19 0.65
C LEU A 17 7.54 -4.54 0.24
N PRO A 18 6.67 -4.20 1.21
CA PRO A 18 5.48 -3.39 0.97
C PRO A 18 5.85 -2.01 0.41
N ASN A 19 5.05 -1.53 -0.54
CA ASN A 19 5.21 -0.18 -1.11
C ASN A 19 4.40 0.88 -0.36
N LEU A 20 3.55 0.47 0.58
CA LEU A 20 2.67 1.32 1.39
C LEU A 20 2.29 0.54 2.64
N LEU A 21 2.32 1.19 3.80
CA LEU A 21 1.76 0.64 5.05
C LEU A 21 0.57 1.49 5.50
N ILE A 22 -0.44 0.81 6.05
CA ILE A 22 -1.64 1.43 6.61
C ILE A 22 -1.72 1.03 8.08
N PHE A 23 -1.77 2.02 8.97
CA PHE A 23 -1.93 1.85 10.42
C PHE A 23 -3.33 2.28 10.84
N LEU A 24 -4.10 1.38 11.46
CA LEU A 24 -5.39 1.73 12.05
C LEU A 24 -5.25 2.28 13.45
N THR A 25 -4.20 1.86 14.17
CA THR A 25 -3.75 2.45 15.43
C THR A 25 -2.25 2.66 15.35
N THR A 26 -1.77 3.74 15.97
CA THR A 26 -0.33 4.09 16.00
C THR A 26 0.41 3.54 17.21
N PHE A 27 -0.32 2.99 18.19
CA PHE A 27 0.23 2.50 19.45
C PHE A 27 0.29 0.98 19.49
N ASN A 28 1.20 0.47 20.32
CA ASN A 28 1.19 -0.93 20.74
C ASN A 28 0.38 -1.10 22.04
N ASN A 29 0.30 -2.33 22.54
CA ASN A 29 -0.45 -2.68 23.76
C ASN A 29 0.10 -2.03 25.05
N VAL A 30 1.23 -1.32 24.97
CA VAL A 30 1.88 -0.61 26.10
C VAL A 30 1.90 0.90 25.85
N PHE A 31 1.08 1.41 24.91
CA PHE A 31 0.99 2.83 24.55
C PHE A 31 2.30 3.47 24.06
N GLU A 32 3.19 2.67 23.48
CA GLU A 32 4.37 3.18 22.79
C GLU A 32 4.16 3.23 21.27
N PRO A 33 4.79 4.20 20.56
CA PRO A 33 4.71 4.27 19.11
C PRO A 33 5.17 2.97 18.44
N HIS A 34 4.36 2.47 17.50
CA HIS A 34 4.63 1.20 16.85
C HIS A 34 5.98 1.23 16.09
N VAL A 35 6.87 0.28 16.37
CA VAL A 35 8.23 0.22 15.80
C VAL A 35 8.23 0.23 14.26
N ALA A 36 7.20 -0.34 13.65
CA ALA A 36 7.02 -0.33 12.19
C ALA A 36 6.89 1.08 11.59
N ILE A 37 6.40 2.10 12.32
CA ILE A 37 6.35 3.48 11.83
C ILE A 37 7.77 4.00 11.61
N ARG A 38 8.65 3.78 12.59
CA ARG A 38 10.06 4.16 12.51
C ARG A 38 10.80 3.36 11.45
N ASP A 39 10.57 2.05 11.40
CA ASP A 39 11.24 1.18 10.42
C ASP A 39 10.79 1.51 8.99
N ALA A 40 9.51 1.86 8.77
CA ALA A 40 9.00 2.31 7.48
C ALA A 40 9.63 3.63 7.03
N ALA A 41 9.74 4.60 7.95
CA ALA A 41 10.43 5.86 7.69
C ALA A 41 11.89 5.62 7.27
N LYS A 42 12.61 4.72 7.94
CA LYS A 42 13.99 4.35 7.57
C LYS A 42 14.08 3.70 6.18
N MET A 43 13.10 2.87 5.84
CA MET A 43 13.05 2.19 4.53
C MET A 43 12.44 3.05 3.43
N SER A 44 12.11 4.32 3.70
CA SER A 44 11.42 5.22 2.77
C SER A 44 10.10 4.64 2.22
N ILE A 45 9.40 3.84 3.04
CA ILE A 45 8.09 3.29 2.70
C ILE A 45 7.03 4.28 3.17
N PRO A 46 6.15 4.78 2.29
CA PRO A 46 5.11 5.72 2.69
C PRO A 46 4.11 5.06 3.64
N THR A 47 3.64 5.84 4.61
CA THR A 47 2.72 5.39 5.65
C THR A 47 1.44 6.22 5.66
N VAL A 48 0.30 5.56 5.80
CA VAL A 48 -1.00 6.16 6.07
C VAL A 48 -1.41 5.71 7.45
N ALA A 49 -1.81 6.61 8.34
CA ALA A 49 -2.21 6.22 9.69
C ALA A 49 -3.36 7.07 10.22
N VAL A 50 -4.29 6.42 10.93
CA VAL A 50 -5.25 7.14 11.77
C VAL A 50 -4.50 7.65 13.00
N VAL A 51 -4.60 8.95 13.26
CA VAL A 51 -3.94 9.61 14.39
C VAL A 51 -4.99 10.19 15.32
N ASP A 52 -4.87 9.88 16.61
CA ASP A 52 -5.70 10.46 17.65
C ASP A 52 -4.91 11.53 18.44
N THR A 53 -5.55 12.17 19.41
CA THR A 53 -5.01 13.22 20.27
C THR A 53 -3.67 12.89 20.93
N ASN A 54 -3.39 11.61 21.18
CA ASN A 54 -2.18 11.13 21.83
C ASN A 54 -1.07 10.72 20.84
N SER A 55 -1.36 10.60 19.54
CA SER A 55 -0.42 10.14 18.52
C SER A 55 0.54 11.23 18.04
N ASN A 56 1.78 10.88 17.69
CA ASN A 56 2.73 11.78 17.03
C ASN A 56 2.71 11.58 15.49
N PRO A 57 2.18 12.53 14.71
CA PRO A 57 2.08 12.40 13.25
C PRO A 57 3.40 12.64 12.49
N SER A 58 4.49 13.06 13.16
CA SER A 58 5.71 13.57 12.50
C SER A 58 6.41 12.57 11.57
N LEU A 59 6.28 11.26 11.84
CA LEU A 59 6.89 10.19 11.01
C LEU A 59 5.89 9.54 10.04
N ILE A 60 4.66 10.04 10.00
CA ILE A 60 3.59 9.51 9.16
C ILE A 60 3.49 10.35 7.89
N THR A 61 3.49 9.70 6.72
CA THR A 61 3.43 10.41 5.43
C THR A 61 2.05 11.03 5.20
N TYR A 62 0.98 10.30 5.54
CA TYR A 62 -0.41 10.72 5.37
C TYR A 62 -1.20 10.47 6.66
N PRO A 63 -1.14 11.39 7.64
CA PRO A 63 -1.91 11.27 8.88
C PRO A 63 -3.39 11.60 8.62
N ILE A 64 -4.28 10.77 9.18
CA ILE A 64 -5.74 10.95 9.13
C ILE A 64 -6.20 11.23 10.57
N PRO A 65 -6.56 12.48 10.91
CA PRO A 65 -7.05 12.78 12.25
C PRO A 65 -8.40 12.08 12.48
N GLY A 66 -8.51 11.29 13.54
CA GLY A 66 -9.73 10.59 13.90
C GLY A 66 -9.55 9.58 15.03
N ASN A 67 -10.67 9.11 15.57
CA ASN A 67 -10.68 8.17 16.68
C ASN A 67 -10.22 6.78 16.22
N ASP A 68 -9.17 6.21 16.83
CA ASP A 68 -8.67 4.86 16.58
C ASP A 68 -9.11 3.80 17.62
N ASP A 69 -9.78 4.20 18.70
CA ASP A 69 -10.22 3.31 19.79
C ASP A 69 -11.60 2.67 19.54
N SER A 70 -12.52 3.42 18.91
CA SER A 70 -13.91 2.95 18.78
C SER A 70 -14.04 1.83 17.74
N PRO A 71 -14.69 0.69 18.06
CA PRO A 71 -14.98 -0.36 17.07
C PRO A 71 -15.74 0.17 15.86
N SER A 72 -16.68 1.09 16.05
CA SER A 72 -17.45 1.71 14.98
C SER A 72 -16.56 2.51 14.02
N ALA A 73 -15.57 3.24 14.55
CA ALA A 73 -14.60 3.98 13.74
C ALA A 73 -13.68 3.03 12.97
N ILE A 74 -13.14 2.00 13.63
CA ILE A 74 -12.31 0.97 13.00
C ILE A 74 -13.07 0.29 11.85
N HIS A 75 -14.33 -0.10 12.06
CA HIS A 75 -15.17 -0.69 11.02
C HIS A 75 -15.39 0.25 9.84
N LEU A 76 -15.60 1.56 10.10
CA LEU A 76 -15.72 2.56 9.06
C LEU A 76 -14.43 2.65 8.23
N TYR A 77 -13.26 2.79 8.86
CA TYR A 77 -11.99 2.85 8.14
C TYR A 77 -11.74 1.59 7.32
N LEU A 78 -11.95 0.40 7.90
CA LEU A 78 -11.81 -0.87 7.20
C LEU A 78 -12.73 -0.96 5.98
N SER A 79 -13.99 -0.52 6.10
CA SER A 79 -14.95 -0.50 5.00
C SER A 79 -14.51 0.44 3.88
N LEU A 80 -14.02 1.64 4.24
CA LEU A 80 -13.53 2.63 3.28
C LEU A 80 -12.28 2.13 2.55
N PHE A 81 -11.30 1.59 3.27
CA PHE A 81 -10.09 1.02 2.67
C PHE A 81 -10.42 -0.16 1.75
N LYS A 82 -11.26 -1.10 2.21
CA LYS A 82 -11.72 -2.24 1.40
C LYS A 82 -12.36 -1.76 0.10
N THR A 83 -13.34 -0.86 0.18
CA THR A 83 -14.07 -0.36 -0.98
C THR A 83 -13.14 0.37 -1.95
N THR A 84 -12.24 1.21 -1.43
CA THR A 84 -11.27 1.96 -2.25
C THR A 84 -10.30 1.03 -2.99
N ILE A 85 -9.74 0.04 -2.30
CA ILE A 85 -8.80 -0.93 -2.90
C ILE A 85 -9.50 -1.77 -3.99
N LEU A 86 -10.74 -2.20 -3.74
CA LEU A 86 -11.51 -2.98 -4.73
C LEU A 86 -11.81 -2.15 -5.98
N ARG A 87 -12.28 -0.91 -5.81
CA ARG A 87 -12.53 0.03 -6.92
C ARG A 87 -11.25 0.32 -7.71
N ALA A 88 -10.13 0.55 -7.04
CA ALA A 88 -8.85 0.80 -7.70
C ALA A 88 -8.38 -0.42 -8.53
N LYS A 89 -8.53 -1.64 -7.98
CA LYS A 89 -8.22 -2.88 -8.71
C LYS A 89 -9.10 -3.06 -9.94
N GLU A 90 -10.40 -2.78 -9.82
CA GLU A 90 -11.34 -2.86 -10.93
C GLU A 90 -11.02 -1.85 -12.03
N LYS A 91 -10.83 -0.58 -11.66
CA LYS A 91 -10.42 0.47 -12.59
C LYS A 91 -9.15 0.11 -13.35
N ARG A 92 -8.15 -0.45 -12.64
CA ARG A 92 -6.92 -0.91 -13.28
C ARG A 92 -7.16 -2.03 -14.30
N ARG A 93 -7.96 -3.05 -13.97
CA ARG A 93 -8.33 -4.10 -14.93
C ARG A 93 -9.04 -3.54 -16.16
N HIS A 94 -9.96 -2.60 -15.97
CA HIS A 94 -10.69 -1.99 -17.07
C HIS A 94 -9.77 -1.19 -18.01
N LEU A 95 -8.88 -0.37 -17.44
CA LEU A 95 -7.87 0.35 -18.21
C LEU A 95 -6.93 -0.60 -18.97
N GLU A 96 -6.44 -1.66 -18.32
CA GLU A 96 -5.60 -2.67 -18.96
C GLU A 96 -6.32 -3.34 -20.15
N ALA A 97 -7.62 -3.63 -20.03
CA ALA A 97 -8.42 -4.18 -21.11
C ALA A 97 -8.58 -3.19 -22.28
N LEU A 98 -8.89 -1.92 -22.01
CA LEU A 98 -8.98 -0.88 -23.02
C LEU A 98 -7.65 -0.68 -23.76
N PHE A 99 -6.53 -0.61 -23.04
CA PHE A 99 -5.20 -0.50 -23.65
C PHE A 99 -4.86 -1.71 -24.55
N ARG A 100 -5.26 -2.92 -24.15
CA ARG A 100 -5.08 -4.13 -24.97
C ARG A 100 -5.89 -4.06 -26.27
N LEU A 101 -7.13 -3.59 -26.21
CA LEU A 101 -7.98 -3.41 -27.40
C LEU A 101 -7.39 -2.35 -28.35
N GLN A 102 -6.96 -1.20 -27.81
CA GLN A 102 -6.33 -0.14 -28.58
C GLN A 102 -5.03 -0.62 -29.26
N LYS A 103 -4.17 -1.34 -28.54
CA LYS A 103 -2.93 -1.91 -29.10
C LYS A 103 -3.20 -2.93 -30.21
N LYS A 104 -4.29 -3.70 -30.11
CA LYS A 104 -4.70 -4.65 -31.15
C LYS A 104 -5.22 -3.93 -32.39
N SER A 105 -6.00 -2.85 -32.23
CA SER A 105 -6.50 -2.02 -33.33
C SER A 105 -5.41 -1.19 -34.01
N ALA A 106 -4.35 -0.83 -33.28
CA ALA A 106 -3.23 -0.03 -33.79
C ALA A 106 -2.15 -0.87 -34.51
N ARG A 107 -2.20 -2.21 -34.45
CA ARG A 107 -1.37 -3.03 -35.34
C ARG A 107 -2.00 -2.98 -36.74
N PRO A 108 -1.29 -2.51 -37.78
CA PRO A 108 -1.82 -2.59 -39.13
C PRO A 108 -2.03 -4.08 -39.46
N MET A 109 -3.21 -4.40 -40.01
CA MET A 109 -3.51 -5.70 -40.60
C MET A 109 -2.55 -5.92 -41.78
N GLY A 110 -1.36 -6.46 -41.54
CA GLY A 110 -0.40 -6.74 -42.62
C GLY A 110 1.09 -6.68 -42.31
N ALA A 111 1.56 -6.47 -41.07
CA ALA A 111 2.99 -6.57 -40.80
C ALA A 111 3.45 -8.05 -40.88
N PRO A 112 4.38 -8.43 -41.78
CA PRO A 112 4.84 -9.81 -41.89
C PRO A 112 5.59 -10.26 -40.64
N PRO A 113 5.62 -11.57 -40.33
CA PRO A 113 6.40 -12.08 -39.21
C PRO A 113 7.88 -11.77 -39.43
N MET A 114 8.53 -11.23 -38.39
CA MET A 114 9.96 -10.94 -38.39
C MET A 114 10.74 -12.24 -38.64
N PRO A 115 11.76 -12.24 -39.52
CA PRO A 115 12.53 -13.44 -39.80
C PRO A 115 13.34 -13.85 -38.57
N SER A 116 13.31 -15.15 -38.26
CA SER A 116 14.17 -15.78 -37.28
C SER A 116 15.58 -15.89 -37.86
N SER A 117 16.51 -15.10 -37.33
CA SER A 117 17.95 -15.30 -37.46
C SER A 117 18.47 -16.20 -36.35
#